data_AF-A0A958NAW0-F1
#
_entry.id   AF-A0A958NAW0-F1
#
_cell.length_a   1.000
_cell.length_b   1.000
_cell.length_c   1.000
_cell.angle_alpha   90.00
_cell.angle_beta   90.00
_cell.angle_gamma   90.00
#
_symmetry.space_group_name_H-M   'P 1'
#
loop_
_entity.id
_entity.type
_entity.pdbx_description
1 polymer ?
#
loop_
_entity_poly.entity_id
_entity_poly.type
_entity_poly.pdbx_seq_one_letter_code
_entity_poly.pdbx_strand_id
1 'polypeptide(L)'
;MIGIGEVFFRYESPINDAVTSRWDAMWWALATVSTVGYGDIVPATPQGRLCGFALIIVGITFFLSYMAVLVSVINSQVAEETTHIVASKSDLSEILRRLENIESRLKEK
;
A
#
# COMPACT_ATOMS: atom_id res chain seq x y z
N MET A 1 16.95 -19.47 14.42
CA MET A 1 15.75 -19.16 13.62
C MET A 1 16.04 -19.59 12.19
N ILE A 2 15.28 -20.53 11.64
CA ILE A 2 15.45 -20.97 10.24
C ILE A 2 14.74 -19.94 9.35
N GLY A 3 15.50 -19.17 8.56
CA GLY A 3 14.93 -18.15 7.66
C GLY A 3 14.47 -18.76 6.32
N ILE A 4 13.54 -18.09 5.63
CA ILE A 4 13.05 -18.51 4.29
C ILE A 4 14.23 -18.67 3.29
N GLY A 5 15.24 -17.82 3.38
CA GLY A 5 16.47 -17.93 2.58
C GLY A 5 17.33 -19.17 2.90
N GLU A 6 17.26 -19.70 4.12
CA GLU A 6 17.97 -20.93 4.51
C GLU A 6 17.25 -22.17 3.99
N VAL A 7 15.92 -22.17 4.00
CA VAL A 7 15.09 -23.22 3.38
C VAL A 7 15.37 -23.27 1.88
N PHE A 8 15.34 -22.13 1.21
CA PHE A 8 15.66 -22.03 -0.22
C PHE A 8 17.08 -22.53 -0.52
N PHE A 9 18.09 -22.03 0.21
CA PHE A 9 19.48 -22.44 0.01
C PHE A 9 19.67 -23.95 0.19
N ARG A 10 19.05 -24.56 1.21
CA ARG A 10 19.21 -25.99 1.47
C ARG A 10 18.63 -26.88 0.36
N TYR A 11 17.54 -26.46 -0.29
CA TYR A 11 16.91 -27.25 -1.35
C TYR A 11 17.45 -26.92 -2.75
N GLU A 12 17.93 -25.70 -2.99
CA GLU A 12 18.43 -25.27 -4.30
C GLU A 12 19.95 -25.39 -4.46
N SER A 13 20.75 -25.22 -3.39
CA SER A 13 22.22 -25.33 -3.46
C SER A 13 22.76 -26.63 -4.08
N PRO A 14 22.13 -27.81 -3.93
CA PRO A 14 22.63 -29.04 -4.56
C PRO A 14 22.18 -29.23 -6.02
N ILE A 15 21.25 -28.43 -6.54
CA ILE A 15 20.61 -28.64 -7.87
C ILE A 15 20.86 -27.45 -8.80
N ASN A 16 20.98 -26.25 -8.27
CA ASN A 16 21.10 -25.01 -9.02
C ASN A 16 22.51 -24.41 -8.84
N ASP A 17 23.32 -24.53 -9.89
CA ASP A 17 24.70 -24.01 -9.91
C ASP A 17 24.76 -22.48 -9.73
N ALA A 18 23.65 -21.76 -9.96
CA ALA A 18 23.56 -20.31 -9.74
C ALA A 18 23.43 -19.93 -8.25
N VAL A 19 23.12 -20.88 -7.35
CA VAL A 19 22.94 -20.65 -5.91
C VAL A 19 24.15 -21.21 -5.14
N THR A 20 25.28 -20.52 -5.26
CA THR A 20 26.57 -20.93 -4.67
C THR A 20 26.69 -20.52 -3.20
N SER A 21 26.14 -19.37 -2.83
CA SER A 21 26.24 -18.78 -1.51
C SER A 21 24.89 -18.39 -0.95
N ARG A 22 24.78 -18.29 0.38
CA ARG A 22 23.57 -17.76 1.05
C ARG A 22 23.26 -16.32 0.61
N TRP A 23 24.27 -15.56 0.20
CA TRP A 23 24.12 -14.22 -0.34
C TRP A 23 23.37 -14.21 -1.68
N ASP A 24 23.54 -15.23 -2.52
CA ASP A 24 22.85 -15.37 -3.80
C ASP A 24 21.34 -15.64 -3.57
N ALA A 25 21.02 -16.44 -2.55
CA ALA A 25 19.64 -16.66 -2.12
C ALA A 25 18.98 -15.37 -1.57
N MET A 26 19.74 -14.54 -0.84
CA MET A 26 19.27 -13.23 -0.39
C MET A 26 19.07 -12.24 -1.54
N TRP A 27 20.00 -12.24 -2.50
CA TRP A 27 19.90 -11.45 -3.74
C TRP A 27 18.64 -11.82 -4.51
N TRP A 28 18.41 -13.11 -4.75
CA TRP A 28 17.21 -13.60 -5.41
C TRP A 28 15.93 -13.20 -4.67
N ALA A 29 15.90 -13.35 -3.35
CA ALA A 29 14.75 -12.96 -2.54
C ALA A 29 14.48 -11.46 -2.64
N LEU A 30 15.53 -10.63 -2.62
CA LEU A 30 15.42 -9.17 -2.76
C LEU A 30 14.96 -8.76 -4.16
N ALA A 31 15.50 -9.36 -5.22
CA ALA A 31 15.10 -9.12 -6.60
C ALA A 31 13.64 -9.55 -6.85
N THR A 32 13.19 -10.62 -6.20
CA THR A 32 11.81 -11.12 -6.30
C THR A 32 10.83 -10.22 -5.53
N VAL A 33 11.12 -9.87 -4.27
CA VAL A 33 10.22 -9.04 -3.45
C VAL A 33 10.09 -7.61 -3.98
N SER A 34 11.15 -7.08 -4.60
CA SER A 34 11.14 -5.78 -5.28
C SER A 34 10.46 -5.82 -6.65
N THR A 35 9.99 -6.98 -7.10
CA THR A 35 9.38 -7.23 -8.42
C THR A 35 10.30 -6.97 -9.62
N VAL A 36 11.60 -6.82 -9.41
CA VAL A 36 12.59 -6.62 -10.47
C VAL A 36 12.80 -7.90 -11.27
N GLY A 37 13.04 -9.02 -10.58
CA GLY A 37 13.12 -10.35 -11.18
C GLY A 37 14.12 -10.48 -12.35
N TYR A 38 15.42 -10.27 -12.10
CA TYR A 38 16.46 -10.33 -13.12
C TYR A 38 16.50 -11.65 -13.92
N GLY A 39 16.06 -12.75 -13.33
CA GLY A 39 16.01 -14.06 -13.98
C GLY A 39 17.36 -14.79 -14.07
N ASP A 40 18.38 -14.25 -13.41
CA ASP A 40 19.70 -14.86 -13.19
C ASP A 40 19.64 -16.07 -12.26
N ILE A 41 18.79 -16.00 -11.23
CA ILE A 41 18.51 -17.10 -10.30
C ILE A 41 17.02 -17.40 -10.35
N VAL A 42 16.67 -18.67 -10.63
CA VAL A 42 15.28 -19.13 -10.68
C VAL A 42 15.16 -20.45 -9.93
N PRO A 43 14.16 -20.63 -9.05
CA PRO A 43 13.95 -21.89 -8.34
C PRO A 43 13.68 -23.05 -9.29
N ALA A 44 14.58 -24.03 -9.28
CA ALA A 44 14.43 -25.25 -10.07
C ALA A 44 13.54 -26.27 -9.34
N THR A 45 13.53 -26.27 -8.01
CA THR A 45 12.84 -27.25 -7.17
C THR A 45 11.40 -26.83 -6.84
N PRO A 46 10.48 -27.79 -6.65
CA PRO A 46 9.12 -27.51 -6.19
C PRO A 46 9.08 -26.74 -4.86
N GLN A 47 10.00 -27.05 -3.94
CA GLN A 47 10.13 -26.40 -2.63
C GLN A 47 10.64 -24.96 -2.76
N GLY A 48 11.61 -24.71 -3.63
CA GLY A 48 12.09 -23.37 -3.95
C GLY A 48 11.00 -22.50 -4.57
N ARG A 49 10.17 -23.08 -5.47
CA ARG A 49 9.01 -22.39 -6.04
C ARG A 49 7.96 -22.05 -4.98
N LEU A 50 7.69 -22.95 -4.03
CA LEU A 50 6.77 -22.68 -2.92
C LEU A 50 7.27 -21.52 -2.04
N CYS A 51 8.59 -21.44 -1.79
CA CYS A 51 9.20 -20.30 -1.12
C CYS A 51 9.01 -19.00 -1.92
N GLY A 52 9.15 -19.05 -3.24
CA GLY A 52 8.87 -17.94 -4.14
C GLY A 52 7.43 -17.44 -4.05
N PHE A 53 6.45 -18.35 -4.07
CA PHE A 53 5.04 -17.99 -3.88
C PHE A 53 4.80 -17.31 -2.53
N ALA A 54 5.37 -17.83 -1.45
CA ALA A 54 5.26 -17.22 -0.14
C ALA A 54 5.87 -15.81 -0.10
N LEU A 55 7.05 -15.62 -0.71
CA LEU A 55 7.71 -14.30 -0.81
C LEU A 55 6.85 -13.29 -1.59
N ILE A 56 6.24 -13.72 -2.70
CA ILE A 56 5.36 -12.86 -3.50
C ILE A 56 4.15 -12.40 -2.67
N ILE A 57 3.48 -13.32 -1.95
CA ILE A 57 2.32 -12.98 -1.11
C ILE A 57 2.70 -11.99 -0.01
N VAL A 58 3.84 -12.22 0.65
CA VAL A 58 4.34 -11.31 1.70
C VAL A 58 4.67 -9.93 1.12
N GLY A 59 5.36 -9.88 -0.02
CA GLY A 59 5.71 -8.64 -0.70
C GLY A 59 4.48 -7.82 -1.10
N ILE A 60 3.47 -8.47 -1.69
CA ILE A 60 2.20 -7.84 -2.08
C ILE A 60 1.47 -7.32 -0.84
N THR A 61 1.33 -8.14 0.20
CA THR A 61 0.62 -7.74 1.43
C THR A 61 1.29 -6.53 2.08
N PHE A 62 2.62 -6.52 2.16
CA PHE A 62 3.38 -5.40 2.67
C PHE A 62 3.14 -4.13 1.85
N PHE A 63 3.22 -4.24 0.52
CA PHE A 63 2.99 -3.10 -0.38
C PHE A 63 1.57 -2.53 -0.28
N LEU A 64 0.54 -3.39 -0.26
CA LEU A 64 -0.85 -2.95 -0.07
C LEU A 64 -1.06 -2.27 1.28
N SER A 65 -0.48 -2.81 2.35
CA SER A 65 -0.61 -2.20 3.69
C SER A 65 0.01 -0.80 3.72
N TYR A 66 1.18 -0.63 3.09
CA TYR A 66 1.84 0.66 2.99
C TYR A 66 0.99 1.66 2.18
N MET A 67 0.45 1.24 1.04
CA MET A 67 -0.45 2.07 0.23
C MET A 67 -1.73 2.46 0.98
N ALA A 68 -2.33 1.55 1.74
CA ALA A 68 -3.54 1.82 2.52
C ALA A 68 -3.30 2.90 3.59
N VAL A 69 -2.15 2.85 4.28
CA VAL A 69 -1.77 3.87 5.26
C VAL A 69 -1.59 5.23 4.57
N LEU A 70 -0.89 5.27 3.42
CA LEU A 70 -0.72 6.53 2.66
C LEU A 70 -2.06 7.13 2.23
N VAL A 71 -2.97 6.31 1.68
CA VAL A 71 -4.30 6.76 1.29
C VAL A 71 -5.09 7.24 2.50
N SER A 72 -4.99 6.58 3.65
CA SER A 72 -5.65 7.01 4.88
C SER A 72 -5.20 8.40 5.33
N VAL A 73 -3.90 8.71 5.25
CA VAL A 73 -3.35 10.02 5.63
C VAL A 73 -3.83 11.12 4.69
N ILE A 74 -3.93 10.83 3.39
CA ILE A 74 -4.45 11.79 2.40
C ILE A 74 -5.95 12.01 2.63
N ASN A 75 -6.72 10.93 2.82
CA ASN A 75 -8.16 11.01 3.04
C ASN A 75 -8.52 11.77 4.31
N SER A 76 -7.74 11.68 5.39
CA SER A 76 -8.01 12.44 6.61
C SER A 76 -7.88 13.95 6.39
N GLN A 77 -6.92 14.40 5.57
CA GLN A 77 -6.77 15.82 5.24
C GLN A 77 -7.93 16.33 4.38
N VAL A 78 -8.33 15.54 3.37
CA VAL A 78 -9.46 15.88 2.50
C VAL A 78 -10.78 15.90 3.27
N ALA A 79 -10.95 14.98 4.23
CA ALA A 79 -12.14 14.93 5.08
C ALA A 79 -12.27 16.16 5.98
N GLU A 80 -11.17 16.64 6.57
CA GLU A 80 -11.16 17.88 7.36
C GLU A 80 -11.53 19.10 6.51
N GLU A 81 -10.91 19.25 5.33
CA GLU A 81 -11.19 20.37 4.42
C GLU A 81 -12.65 20.37 3.92
N THR A 82 -13.17 19.20 3.56
CA THR A 82 -14.58 19.05 3.14
C THR A 82 -15.54 19.42 4.28
N THR A 83 -15.22 19.03 5.51
CA THR A 83 -16.04 19.36 6.69
C THR A 83 -16.08 20.87 6.93
N HIS A 84 -14.95 21.57 6.81
CA HIS A 84 -14.87 23.03 6.92
C HIS A 84 -15.67 23.75 5.82
N ILE A 85 -15.60 23.27 4.58
CA ILE A 85 -16.36 23.85 3.46
C ILE A 85 -17.87 23.66 3.67
N VAL A 86 -18.29 22.48 4.12
CA VAL A 86 -19.71 22.19 4.39
C VAL A 86 -20.24 23.03 5.54
N ALA A 87 -19.47 23.19 6.63
CA ALA A 87 -19.84 24.05 7.76
C ALA A 87 -19.99 25.52 7.31
N SER A 88 -19.02 26.06 6.58
CA SER A 88 -19.05 27.44 6.06
C SER A 88 -20.23 27.68 5.10
N LYS A 89 -20.54 26.71 4.22
CA LYS A 89 -21.73 26.79 3.35
C LYS A 89 -23.04 26.79 4.12
N SER A 90 -23.14 25.98 5.20
CA SER A 90 -24.31 25.96 6.08
C SER A 90 -24.55 27.33 6.72
N ASP A 91 -23.51 27.93 7.30
CA ASP A 91 -23.61 29.26 7.93
C ASP A 91 -23.99 30.35 6.92
N LEU A 92 -23.43 30.31 5.70
CA LEU A 92 -23.80 31.25 4.65
C LEU A 92 -25.28 31.13 4.25
N SER A 93 -25.79 29.91 4.13
CA SER A 93 -27.20 29.68 3.78
C SER A 93 -28.15 30.21 4.86
N GLU A 94 -27.78 30.12 6.13
CA GLU A 94 -28.55 30.67 7.25
C GLU A 94 -28.52 32.21 7.24
N ILE A 95 -27.38 32.83 6.97
CA ILE A 95 -27.27 34.28 6.83
C ILE A 95 -28.16 34.78 5.68
N LEU A 96 -28.11 34.13 4.51
CA LEU A 96 -28.95 34.48 3.37
C LEU A 96 -30.44 34.37 3.70
N ARG A 97 -30.84 33.31 4.42
CA ARG A 97 -32.24 33.13 4.86
C ARG A 97 -32.71 34.25 5.78
N ARG A 98 -31.84 34.73 6.67
CA ARG A 98 -32.14 35.88 7.54
C ARG A 98 -32.29 37.17 6.75
N LEU A 99 -31.46 37.38 5.73
CA LEU A 99 -31.56 38.55 4.85
C LEU A 99 -32.88 38.55 4.08
N GLU A 100 -33.28 37.41 3.51
CA GLU A 100 -34.56 37.27 2.79
C GLU A 100 -35.76 37.59 3.70
N ASN A 101 -35.73 37.13 4.96
CA ASN A 101 -36.77 37.41 5.95
C ASN A 101 -36.80 38.87 6.42
N ILE A 102 -35.69 39.61 6.33
CA ILE A 102 -35.66 41.05 6.61
C ILE A 102 -36.19 41.82 5.40
N GLU A 103 -35.81 41.42 4.19
CA GLU A 103 -36.27 42.05 2.95
C GLU A 103 -37.80 41.94 2.81
N SER A 104 -38.38 40.78 3.13
CA SER A 104 -39.84 40.59 3.11
C SER A 104 -40.57 41.55 4.06
N ARG A 105 -40.03 41.75 5.28
CA ARG A 105 -40.57 42.69 6.27
C ARG A 105 -40.48 44.15 5.86
N LEU A 106 -39.49 44.51 5.04
CA LEU A 106 -39.36 45.87 4.50
C LEU A 106 -40.33 46.12 3.34
N LYS A 107 -40.69 45.09 2.56
CA LYS A 107 -41.67 45.20 1.46
C LYS A 107 -43.13 45.30 1.94
N GLU A 108 -43.44 44.81 3.14
CA GLU A 108 -44.80 44.87 3.71
C GLU A 108 -45.13 46.20 4.43
N LYS A 109 -44.17 47.13 4.53
CA LYS A 109 -44.32 48.43 5.20
C LYS A 109 -44.43 49.57 4.19
#